data_AF-A0AAX6EK32-F1
#
_entry.id   AF-A0AAX6EK32-F1
#
_cell.length_a   1.000
_cell.length_b   1.000
_cell.length_c   1.000
_cell.angle_alpha   90.00
_cell.angle_beta   90.00
_cell.angle_gamma   90.00
#
_symmetry.space_group_name_H-M   'P 1'
#
loop_
_entity.id
_entity.type
_entity.pdbx_description
1 polymer ?
#
loop_
_entity_poly.entity_id
_entity_poly.type
_entity_poly.pdbx_seq_one_letter_code
_entity_poly.pdbx_strand_id
1 'polypeptide(L)'
;MEDPAQWFSLPVPHVQALAASLHGASDIPERYIRPEAEADPVADDGEGVRLPVIDLAQAQLSPEESAKLGLACEEWGFFQLINHGVPTELIENIKMDIVEFFKLPIEEKEAFAQIPDNGYNGYGHAFVKSEDQKLDWGDMIALDTLPLKIRKMRFWPTYPPSFRDNIDAYTSKLKEVTNCLLRLLAENLGLEPDIITNNFKI
;
A
#
# COMPACT_ATOMS: atom_id res chain seq x y z
N MET A 1 5.92 23.27 -10.41
CA MET A 1 4.50 23.03 -10.70
C MET A 1 4.49 21.71 -11.43
N GLU A 2 4.00 20.64 -10.79
CA GLU A 2 3.97 19.30 -11.39
C GLU A 2 3.08 19.32 -12.63
N ASP A 3 3.45 18.55 -13.66
CA ASP A 3 2.68 18.43 -14.89
C ASP A 3 1.34 17.72 -14.60
N PRO A 4 0.18 18.36 -14.81
CA PRO A 4 -1.12 17.74 -14.60
C PRO A 4 -1.29 16.43 -15.39
N ALA A 5 -0.63 16.30 -16.55
CA ALA A 5 -0.68 15.10 -17.38
C ALA A 5 0.01 13.88 -16.75
N GLN A 6 0.89 14.08 -15.76
CA GLN A 6 1.61 12.99 -15.10
C GLN A 6 0.65 12.05 -14.35
N TRP A 7 -0.46 12.57 -13.83
CA TRP A 7 -1.36 11.82 -12.96
C TRP A 7 -2.65 11.36 -13.65
N PHE A 8 -2.90 11.81 -14.88
CA PHE A 8 -4.03 11.36 -15.66
C PHE A 8 -3.94 9.86 -15.97
N SER A 9 -5.04 9.13 -15.72
CA SER A 9 -5.17 7.72 -16.07
C SER A 9 -6.40 7.54 -16.95
N LEU A 10 -6.27 6.76 -18.03
CA LEU A 10 -7.41 6.39 -18.86
C LEU A 10 -8.41 5.59 -18.01
N PRO A 11 -9.72 5.85 -18.15
CA PRO A 11 -10.74 5.09 -17.44
C PRO A 11 -10.72 3.63 -17.92
N VAL A 12 -10.73 2.70 -16.96
CA VAL A 12 -10.82 1.26 -17.23
C VAL A 12 -11.94 0.65 -16.37
N PRO A 13 -12.55 -0.45 -16.79
CA PRO A 13 -13.58 -1.13 -15.99
C PRO A 13 -13.05 -1.53 -14.61
N HIS A 14 -13.90 -1.43 -13.59
CA HIS A 14 -13.57 -1.92 -12.25
C HIS A 14 -13.48 -3.45 -12.25
N VAL A 15 -12.37 -3.98 -11.73
CA VAL A 15 -12.05 -5.41 -11.78
C VAL A 15 -13.03 -6.21 -10.95
N GLN A 16 -13.52 -5.71 -9.81
CA GLN A 16 -14.52 -6.41 -9.00
C GLN A 16 -15.84 -6.61 -9.77
N ALA A 17 -16.28 -5.61 -10.55
CA ALA A 17 -17.47 -5.71 -11.38
C ALA A 17 -17.24 -6.65 -12.57
N LEU A 18 -16.06 -6.54 -13.21
CA LEU A 18 -15.65 -7.44 -14.29
C LEU A 18 -15.64 -8.90 -13.80
N ALA A 19 -14.99 -9.18 -12.68
CA ALA A 19 -14.90 -10.51 -12.08
C ALA A 19 -16.27 -11.12 -11.78
N ALA A 20 -17.24 -10.32 -11.32
CA ALA A 20 -18.61 -10.78 -11.08
C ALA A 20 -19.37 -11.16 -12.37
N SER A 21 -18.93 -10.62 -13.52
CA SER A 21 -19.54 -10.89 -14.83
C SER A 21 -18.89 -12.03 -15.62
N LEU A 22 -17.71 -12.50 -15.20
CA LEU A 22 -17.02 -13.59 -15.90
C LEU A 22 -17.69 -14.94 -15.64
N HIS A 23 -17.75 -15.78 -16.67
CA HIS A 23 -18.23 -17.16 -16.58
C HIS A 23 -17.10 -18.20 -16.71
N GLY A 24 -15.88 -17.77 -17.04
CA GLY A 24 -14.68 -18.60 -17.08
C GLY A 24 -13.42 -17.82 -17.44
N ALA A 25 -12.27 -18.50 -17.44
CA ALA A 25 -10.98 -17.88 -17.76
C ALA A 25 -10.92 -17.33 -19.21
N SER A 26 -11.69 -17.90 -20.13
CA SER A 26 -11.82 -17.43 -21.51
C SER A 26 -12.42 -16.03 -21.63
N ASP A 27 -13.09 -15.55 -20.59
CA ASP A 27 -13.80 -14.27 -20.60
C ASP A 27 -12.90 -13.13 -20.09
N ILE A 28 -11.70 -13.45 -19.59
CA ILE A 28 -10.73 -12.46 -19.13
C ILE A 28 -10.26 -11.63 -20.33
N PRO A 29 -10.40 -10.29 -20.29
CA PRO A 29 -9.97 -9.44 -21.40
C PRO A 29 -8.46 -9.53 -21.62
N GLU A 30 -8.05 -9.46 -22.89
CA GLU A 30 -6.64 -9.56 -23.32
C GLU A 30 -5.70 -8.60 -22.56
N ARG A 31 -6.19 -7.43 -22.13
CA ARG A 31 -5.39 -6.47 -21.35
C ARG A 31 -4.93 -7.00 -19.99
N TYR A 32 -5.54 -8.05 -19.45
CA TYR A 32 -5.14 -8.65 -18.16
C TYR A 32 -4.30 -9.93 -18.33
N ILE A 33 -4.15 -10.42 -19.56
CA ILE A 33 -3.37 -11.63 -19.83
C ILE A 33 -1.89 -11.28 -19.94
N ARG A 34 -1.06 -11.92 -19.10
CA ARG A 34 0.40 -11.78 -19.08
C ARG A 34 1.03 -13.05 -19.66
N PRO A 35 1.33 -13.10 -20.98
CA PRO A 35 1.96 -14.29 -21.56
C PRO A 35 3.32 -14.60 -20.94
N GLU A 36 3.99 -13.61 -20.35
CA GLU A 36 5.26 -13.79 -19.63
C GLU A 36 5.09 -14.53 -18.30
N ALA A 37 3.89 -14.53 -17.70
CA ALA A 37 3.62 -15.23 -16.45
C ALA A 37 3.66 -16.76 -16.60
N GLU A 38 3.60 -17.29 -17.83
CA GLU A 38 3.87 -18.71 -18.11
C GLU A 38 5.37 -19.03 -18.12
N ALA A 39 6.23 -18.01 -18.29
CA ALA A 39 7.69 -18.17 -18.36
C ALA A 39 8.38 -18.04 -16.99
N ASP A 40 7.77 -17.31 -16.06
CA ASP A 40 8.25 -17.21 -14.69
C ASP A 40 7.62 -18.32 -13.82
N PRO A 41 8.42 -19.17 -13.15
CA PRO A 41 7.85 -20.11 -12.20
C PRO A 41 7.14 -19.32 -11.10
N VAL A 42 5.83 -19.53 -10.96
CA VAL A 42 5.14 -19.21 -9.71
C VAL A 42 5.90 -20.00 -8.64
N ALA A 43 6.53 -19.29 -7.71
CA ALA A 43 7.42 -19.89 -6.72
C ALA A 43 6.72 -21.09 -6.05
N ASP A 44 7.34 -22.27 -6.19
CA ASP A 44 6.90 -23.51 -5.56
C ASP A 44 6.87 -23.33 -4.04
N ASP A 45 5.79 -23.78 -3.42
CA ASP A 45 5.53 -23.77 -1.97
C ASP A 45 6.38 -24.81 -1.20
N GLY A 46 7.50 -25.24 -1.79
CA GLY A 46 8.54 -26.05 -1.15
C GLY A 46 9.15 -25.39 0.10
N GLU A 47 10.09 -26.07 0.76
CA GLU A 47 10.87 -25.56 1.91
C GLU A 47 11.80 -24.41 1.46
N GLY A 48 11.20 -23.32 1.01
CA GLY A 48 11.81 -22.19 0.35
C GLY A 48 12.30 -21.15 1.33
N VAL A 49 13.18 -20.29 0.81
CA VAL A 49 13.80 -19.19 1.52
C VAL A 49 12.71 -18.29 2.13
N ARG A 50 12.74 -18.12 3.45
CA ARG A 50 11.74 -17.30 4.18
C ARG A 50 12.24 -15.88 4.30
N LEU A 51 11.34 -14.92 4.08
CA LEU A 51 11.63 -13.51 4.37
C LEU A 51 12.09 -13.34 5.82
N PRO A 52 13.12 -12.51 6.07
CA PRO A 52 13.56 -12.19 7.43
C PRO A 52 12.38 -11.65 8.27
N VAL A 53 12.31 -12.07 9.53
CA VAL A 53 11.36 -11.54 10.52
C VAL A 53 12.13 -10.75 11.54
N ILE A 54 11.82 -9.47 11.68
CA ILE A 54 12.49 -8.52 12.58
C ILE A 54 11.56 -8.17 13.74
N ASP A 55 12.05 -8.36 14.96
CA ASP A 55 11.40 -7.85 16.16
C ASP A 55 11.78 -6.39 16.38
N LEU A 56 10.85 -5.47 16.13
CA LEU A 56 11.12 -4.03 16.21
C LEU A 56 11.41 -3.55 17.64
N ALA A 57 10.84 -4.22 18.65
CA ALA A 57 11.10 -3.88 20.04
C ALA A 57 12.52 -4.31 20.43
N GLN A 58 12.97 -5.49 19.99
CA GLN A 58 14.32 -5.97 20.23
C GLN A 58 15.37 -5.23 19.40
N ALA A 59 15.08 -4.83 18.17
CA ALA A 59 16.02 -4.07 17.33
C ALA A 59 16.45 -2.73 17.97
N GLN A 60 15.63 -2.15 18.84
CA GLN A 60 15.96 -0.93 19.59
C GLN A 60 16.86 -1.18 20.82
N LEU A 61 16.97 -2.43 21.27
CA LEU A 61 17.63 -2.80 22.52
C LEU A 61 18.87 -3.67 22.30
N SER A 62 18.88 -4.45 21.22
CA SER A 62 19.89 -5.45 20.90
C SER A 62 20.62 -5.10 19.61
N PRO A 63 21.97 -4.95 19.64
CA PRO A 63 22.78 -4.81 18.43
C PRO A 63 22.63 -5.99 17.47
N GLU A 64 22.33 -7.19 17.97
CA GLU A 64 22.14 -8.39 17.15
C GLU A 64 20.89 -8.28 16.27
N GLU A 65 19.75 -7.91 16.86
CA GLU A 65 18.50 -7.76 16.10
C GLU A 65 18.55 -6.51 15.19
N SER A 66 19.28 -5.47 15.59
CA SER A 66 19.55 -4.32 14.71
C SER A 66 20.43 -4.70 13.51
N ALA A 67 21.49 -5.49 13.71
CA ALA A 67 22.34 -5.97 12.62
C ALA A 67 21.57 -6.89 11.66
N LYS A 68 20.66 -7.72 12.20
CA LYS A 68 19.75 -8.55 11.40
C LYS A 68 18.81 -7.70 10.53
N LEU A 69 18.32 -6.56 11.03
CA LEU A 69 17.58 -5.59 10.21
C LEU A 69 18.45 -5.04 9.07
N GLY A 70 19.70 -4.66 9.37
CA GLY A 70 20.65 -4.19 8.35
C GLY A 70 20.87 -5.23 7.24
N LEU A 71 21.14 -6.48 7.62
CA LEU A 71 21.31 -7.60 6.67
C LEU A 71 20.04 -7.86 5.86
N ALA A 72 18.86 -7.80 6.47
CA ALA A 72 17.60 -7.95 5.75
C ALA A 72 17.42 -6.84 4.69
N CYS A 73 17.83 -5.60 4.99
CA CYS A 73 17.81 -4.53 4.00
C CYS A 73 18.81 -4.75 2.86
N GLU A 74 20.02 -5.21 3.17
CA GLU A 74 21.09 -5.40 2.18
C GLU A 74 20.85 -6.61 1.26
N GLU A 75 20.47 -7.75 1.84
CA GLU A 75 20.36 -9.02 1.10
C GLU A 75 18.99 -9.20 0.45
N TRP A 76 17.92 -8.68 1.06
CA TRP A 76 16.54 -8.92 0.62
C TRP A 76 15.82 -7.68 0.11
N GLY A 77 16.07 -6.52 0.73
CA GLY A 77 15.23 -5.33 0.55
C GLY A 77 13.81 -5.47 1.11
N PHE A 78 13.46 -6.61 1.73
CA PHE A 78 12.15 -6.92 2.31
C PHE A 78 12.28 -7.73 3.60
N PHE A 79 11.38 -7.48 4.55
CA PHE A 79 11.29 -8.20 5.82
C PHE A 79 9.89 -8.04 6.43
N GLN A 80 9.53 -8.94 7.33
CA GLN A 80 8.35 -8.84 8.17
C GLN A 80 8.70 -8.22 9.51
N LEU A 81 7.80 -7.40 10.06
CA LEU A 81 7.95 -6.83 11.40
C LEU A 81 7.01 -7.50 12.38
N ILE A 82 7.52 -7.84 13.56
CA ILE A 82 6.75 -8.25 14.72
C ILE A 82 7.05 -7.31 15.89
N ASN A 83 6.18 -7.32 16.91
CA ASN A 83 6.32 -6.47 18.10
C ASN A 83 6.51 -4.97 17.75
N HIS A 84 5.88 -4.52 16.66
CA HIS A 84 6.00 -3.16 16.12
C HIS A 84 5.17 -2.12 16.89
N GLY A 85 4.41 -2.51 17.91
CA GLY A 85 3.69 -1.57 18.79
C GLY A 85 2.40 -0.96 18.21
N VAL A 86 1.97 -1.38 17.02
CA VAL A 86 0.64 -1.00 16.49
C VAL A 86 -0.40 -1.94 17.12
N PRO A 87 -1.47 -1.42 17.76
CA PRO A 87 -2.48 -2.26 18.39
C PRO A 87 -3.14 -3.21 17.39
N THR A 88 -3.25 -4.49 17.72
CA THR A 88 -3.88 -5.51 16.85
C THR A 88 -5.32 -5.15 16.51
N GLU A 89 -6.10 -4.69 17.49
CA GLU A 89 -7.49 -4.25 17.31
C GLU A 89 -7.60 -3.14 16.25
N LEU A 90 -6.65 -2.19 16.22
CA LEU A 90 -6.64 -1.13 15.22
C LEU A 90 -6.36 -1.66 13.81
N ILE A 91 -5.48 -2.66 13.69
CA ILE A 91 -5.20 -3.34 12.42
C ILE A 91 -6.43 -4.12 11.93
N GLU A 92 -7.14 -4.77 12.85
CA GLU A 92 -8.37 -5.51 12.53
C GLU A 92 -9.50 -4.56 12.12
N ASN A 93 -9.68 -3.45 12.84
CA ASN A 93 -10.68 -2.43 12.53
C ASN A 93 -10.45 -1.81 11.17
N ILE A 94 -9.20 -1.45 10.82
CA ILE A 94 -8.93 -0.88 9.50
C ILE A 94 -9.16 -1.89 8.36
N LYS A 95 -8.79 -3.16 8.57
CA LYS A 95 -9.08 -4.22 7.59
C LYS A 95 -10.59 -4.37 7.38
N MET A 96 -11.36 -4.38 8.48
CA MET A 96 -12.82 -4.45 8.42
C MET A 96 -13.41 -3.24 7.68
N ASP A 97 -12.96 -2.03 7.99
CA ASP A 97 -13.46 -0.82 7.34
C ASP A 97 -13.18 -0.81 5.84
N ILE A 98 -11.99 -1.24 5.42
CA ILE A 98 -11.64 -1.40 4.00
C ILE A 98 -12.56 -2.44 3.35
N VAL A 99 -12.75 -3.60 3.97
CA VAL A 99 -13.65 -4.65 3.45
C VAL A 99 -15.08 -4.14 3.29
N GLU A 100 -15.62 -3.44 4.29
CA GLU A 100 -16.97 -2.88 4.22
C GLU A 100 -17.10 -1.80 3.13
N PHE A 101 -16.08 -0.96 2.93
CA PHE A 101 -16.05 -0.04 1.81
C PHE A 101 -16.10 -0.77 0.45
N PHE A 102 -15.30 -1.82 0.25
CA PHE A 102 -15.28 -2.56 -1.01
C PHE A 102 -16.52 -3.44 -1.25
N LYS A 103 -17.33 -3.71 -0.22
CA LYS A 103 -18.64 -4.37 -0.34
C LYS A 103 -19.74 -3.43 -0.83
N LEU A 104 -19.54 -2.12 -0.79
CA LEU A 104 -20.53 -1.16 -1.25
C LEU A 104 -20.83 -1.34 -2.75
N PRO A 105 -22.05 -0.97 -3.20
CA PRO A 105 -22.35 -0.83 -4.61
C PRO A 105 -21.34 0.05 -5.34
N ILE A 106 -21.13 -0.24 -6.63
CA ILE A 106 -20.13 0.47 -7.43
C ILE A 106 -20.42 1.97 -7.49
N GLU A 107 -21.70 2.35 -7.55
CA GLU A 107 -22.15 3.74 -7.59
C GLU A 107 -21.76 4.50 -6.33
N GLU A 108 -21.78 3.84 -5.17
CA GLU A 108 -21.36 4.45 -3.89
C GLU A 108 -19.84 4.59 -3.81
N LYS A 109 -19.08 3.62 -4.34
CA LYS A 109 -17.61 3.71 -4.43
C LYS A 109 -17.15 4.77 -5.43
N GLU A 110 -17.86 4.92 -6.54
CA GLU A 110 -17.57 5.93 -7.58
C GLU A 110 -17.75 7.37 -7.08
N ALA A 111 -18.52 7.59 -6.01
CA ALA A 111 -18.54 8.87 -5.33
C ALA A 111 -17.14 9.33 -4.88
N PHE A 112 -16.21 8.38 -4.65
CA PHE A 112 -14.83 8.61 -4.25
C PHE A 112 -13.82 8.36 -5.38
N ALA A 113 -14.27 8.24 -6.63
CA ALA A 113 -13.40 7.90 -7.76
C ALA A 113 -12.25 8.89 -7.96
N GLN A 114 -11.14 8.42 -8.54
CA GLN A 114 -10.10 9.31 -9.05
C GLN A 114 -10.69 10.27 -10.09
N ILE A 115 -10.23 11.52 -10.12
CA ILE A 115 -10.65 12.53 -11.11
C ILE A 115 -9.44 13.11 -11.83
N PRO A 116 -9.59 13.51 -13.11
CA PRO A 116 -8.53 14.15 -13.87
C PRO A 116 -7.90 15.33 -13.11
N ASP A 117 -6.60 15.53 -13.33
CA ASP A 117 -5.81 16.64 -12.78
C ASP A 117 -5.73 16.72 -11.24
N ASN A 118 -6.15 15.68 -10.51
CA ASN A 118 -6.18 15.69 -9.04
C ASN A 118 -5.28 14.62 -8.40
N GLY A 119 -4.21 14.23 -9.09
CA GLY A 119 -3.27 13.21 -8.61
C GLY A 119 -3.87 11.80 -8.68
N TYR A 120 -3.30 10.88 -7.92
CA TYR A 120 -3.69 9.47 -7.85
C TYR A 120 -4.73 9.16 -6.75
N ASN A 121 -5.23 10.17 -6.03
CA ASN A 121 -6.13 9.95 -4.89
C ASN A 121 -7.53 9.55 -5.37
N GLY A 122 -8.14 8.59 -4.67
CA GLY A 122 -9.48 8.09 -4.93
C GLY A 122 -9.52 6.62 -5.30
N TYR A 123 -10.75 6.15 -5.47
CA TYR A 123 -11.10 4.81 -5.93
C TYR A 123 -10.92 4.67 -7.44
N GLY A 124 -10.35 3.55 -7.89
CA GLY A 124 -10.15 3.24 -9.31
C GLY A 124 -8.76 2.67 -9.59
N HIS A 125 -8.26 2.92 -10.80
CA HIS A 125 -6.95 2.44 -11.26
C HIS A 125 -6.01 3.62 -11.51
N ALA A 126 -4.81 3.55 -10.96
CA ALA A 126 -3.78 4.54 -11.19
C ALA A 126 -2.84 4.11 -12.34
N PHE A 127 -2.26 5.10 -13.02
CA PHE A 127 -1.18 4.94 -13.99
C PHE A 127 -1.54 4.15 -15.28
N VAL A 128 -2.78 4.26 -15.76
CA VAL A 128 -3.17 3.74 -17.08
C VAL A 128 -2.88 4.80 -18.15
N LYS A 129 -1.87 4.57 -18.98
CA LYS A 129 -1.32 5.56 -19.93
C LYS A 129 -1.62 5.27 -21.40
N SER A 130 -2.05 4.05 -21.73
CA SER A 130 -2.42 3.70 -23.11
C SER A 130 -3.50 2.60 -23.16
N GLU A 131 -4.14 2.47 -24.31
CA GLU A 131 -5.21 1.47 -24.54
C GLU A 131 -4.69 0.04 -24.69
N ASP A 132 -3.42 -0.10 -25.08
CA ASP A 132 -2.71 -1.38 -25.22
C ASP A 132 -1.95 -1.79 -23.93
N GLN A 133 -1.90 -0.92 -22.92
CA GLN A 133 -1.27 -1.22 -21.64
C GLN A 133 -1.96 -2.43 -20.99
N LYS A 134 -1.14 -3.39 -20.59
CA LYS A 134 -1.55 -4.50 -19.74
C LYS A 134 -1.87 -4.01 -18.33
N LEU A 135 -2.99 -4.46 -17.79
CA LEU A 135 -3.59 -3.99 -16.54
C LEU A 135 -3.42 -5.03 -15.42
N ASP A 136 -3.44 -4.56 -14.19
CA ASP A 136 -3.42 -5.42 -13.01
C ASP A 136 -4.84 -5.86 -12.65
N TRP A 137 -4.97 -7.08 -12.10
CA TRP A 137 -6.25 -7.63 -11.68
C TRP A 137 -6.62 -7.18 -10.26
N GLY A 138 -6.93 -5.90 -10.08
CA GLY A 138 -7.39 -5.38 -8.80
C GLY A 138 -7.85 -3.93 -8.83
N ASP A 139 -8.89 -3.63 -8.05
CA ASP A 139 -9.31 -2.25 -7.77
C ASP A 139 -8.54 -1.70 -6.57
N MET A 140 -8.26 -0.40 -6.54
CA MET A 140 -7.60 0.26 -5.42
C MET A 140 -8.34 1.51 -4.94
N ILE A 141 -8.09 1.89 -3.70
CA ILE A 141 -8.35 3.23 -3.18
C ILE A 141 -7.05 3.81 -2.65
N ALA A 142 -6.60 4.93 -3.22
CA ALA A 142 -5.41 5.63 -2.78
C ALA A 142 -5.75 6.90 -2.02
N LEU A 143 -5.10 7.10 -0.88
CA LEU A 143 -5.33 8.24 0.01
C LEU A 143 -4.00 8.78 0.51
N ASP A 144 -3.75 10.06 0.30
CA ASP A 144 -2.70 10.77 0.99
C ASP A 144 -3.09 10.95 2.45
N THR A 145 -2.33 10.35 3.36
CA THR A 145 -2.61 10.38 4.80
C THR A 145 -1.74 11.36 5.57
N LEU A 146 -0.54 11.69 5.07
CA LEU A 146 0.41 12.59 5.71
C LEU A 146 1.27 13.31 4.66
N PRO A 147 1.60 14.61 4.86
CA PRO A 147 1.12 15.52 5.90
C PRO A 147 -0.37 15.87 5.82
N LEU A 148 -0.97 16.32 6.93
CA LEU A 148 -2.42 16.66 6.95
C LEU A 148 -2.82 17.67 5.86
N LYS A 149 -1.92 18.60 5.51
CA LYS A 149 -2.15 19.64 4.50
C LYS A 149 -2.32 19.13 3.06
N ILE A 150 -1.85 17.92 2.75
CA ILE A 150 -2.03 17.33 1.41
C ILE A 150 -3.26 16.43 1.31
N ARG A 151 -3.94 16.17 2.44
CA ARG A 151 -5.12 15.30 2.46
C ARG A 151 -6.24 15.88 1.62
N LYS A 152 -6.71 15.09 0.68
CA LYS A 152 -7.85 15.45 -0.17
C LYS A 152 -9.10 14.72 0.33
N MET A 153 -9.73 15.29 1.37
CA MET A 153 -10.88 14.66 2.08
C MET A 153 -12.08 14.31 1.19
N ARG A 154 -12.18 14.88 -0.02
CA ARG A 154 -13.14 14.50 -1.06
C ARG A 154 -13.06 13.01 -1.42
N PHE A 155 -11.86 12.42 -1.36
CA PHE A 155 -11.62 11.01 -1.73
C PHE A 155 -11.68 10.06 -0.54
N TRP A 156 -11.79 10.58 0.68
CA TRP A 156 -11.82 9.76 1.89
C TRP A 156 -13.23 9.21 2.09
N PRO A 157 -13.44 7.88 2.13
CA PRO A 157 -14.74 7.28 2.39
C PRO A 157 -15.41 7.83 3.65
N THR A 158 -16.72 7.99 3.58
CA THR A 158 -17.58 8.34 4.74
C THR A 158 -18.30 7.12 5.31
N TYR A 159 -18.23 5.99 4.61
CA TYR A 159 -18.76 4.71 5.05
C TYR A 159 -17.65 3.63 4.96
N PRO A 160 -17.53 2.77 5.98
CA PRO A 160 -18.23 2.84 7.25
C PRO A 160 -17.86 4.11 8.05
N PRO A 161 -18.71 4.58 8.98
CA PRO A 161 -18.46 5.83 9.73
C PRO A 161 -17.12 5.85 10.48
N SER A 162 -16.61 4.67 10.84
CA SER A 162 -15.32 4.43 11.49
C SER A 162 -14.11 4.64 10.59
N PHE A 163 -14.28 4.60 9.25
CA PHE A 163 -13.19 4.51 8.29
C PHE A 163 -12.12 5.61 8.49
N ARG A 164 -12.56 6.87 8.60
CA ARG A 164 -11.65 8.02 8.67
C ARG A 164 -10.88 8.05 9.99
N ASP A 165 -11.58 7.79 11.09
CA ASP A 165 -10.97 7.79 12.43
C ASP A 165 -9.96 6.65 12.57
N ASN A 166 -10.28 5.46 12.03
CA ASN A 166 -9.38 4.32 12.05
C ASN A 166 -8.16 4.52 11.12
N ILE A 167 -8.33 5.09 9.91
CA ILE A 167 -7.19 5.45 9.05
C ILE A 167 -6.29 6.47 9.75
N ASP A 168 -6.86 7.44 10.46
CA ASP A 168 -6.07 8.48 11.15
C ASP A 168 -5.28 7.94 12.33
N ALA A 169 -5.92 7.11 13.16
CA ALA A 169 -5.26 6.41 14.24
C ALA A 169 -4.16 5.48 13.72
N TYR A 170 -4.46 4.70 12.67
CA TYR A 170 -3.51 3.76 12.07
C TYR A 170 -2.32 4.48 11.44
N THR A 171 -2.56 5.55 10.68
CA THR A 171 -1.52 6.42 10.10
C THR A 171 -0.60 6.98 11.18
N SER A 172 -1.16 7.44 12.30
CA SER A 172 -0.38 7.98 13.42
C SER A 172 0.55 6.92 14.01
N LYS A 173 0.07 5.68 14.19
CA LYS A 173 0.89 4.56 14.67
C LYS A 173 1.92 4.08 13.65
N LEU A 174 1.58 4.05 12.36
CA LEU A 174 2.55 3.75 11.31
C LEU A 174 3.66 4.81 11.21
N LYS A 175 3.36 6.08 11.49
CA LYS A 175 4.40 7.13 11.57
C LYS A 175 5.39 6.85 12.69
N GLU A 176 4.93 6.42 13.87
CA GLU A 176 5.80 6.03 14.99
C GLU A 176 6.73 4.86 14.58
N VAL A 177 6.17 3.81 13.98
CA VAL A 177 6.92 2.65 13.46
C VAL A 177 7.95 3.08 12.41
N THR A 178 7.54 3.89 11.44
CA THR A 178 8.40 4.36 10.35
C THR A 178 9.56 5.18 10.89
N ASN A 179 9.30 6.10 11.82
CA ASN A 179 10.36 6.88 12.45
C ASN A 179 11.35 6.01 13.21
N CYS A 180 10.88 4.98 13.93
CA CYS A 180 11.75 4.03 14.61
C CYS A 180 12.65 3.29 13.61
N LEU A 181 12.08 2.72 12.55
CA LEU A 181 12.82 2.01 11.50
C LEU A 181 13.85 2.91 10.83
N LEU A 182 13.48 4.12 10.40
CA LEU A 182 14.38 5.03 9.71
C LEU A 182 15.59 5.43 10.58
N ARG A 183 15.41 5.53 11.91
CA ARG A 183 16.52 5.78 12.85
C ARG A 183 17.46 4.58 12.93
N LEU A 184 16.91 3.37 13.09
CA LEU A 184 17.70 2.14 13.11
C LEU A 184 18.47 1.92 11.79
N LEU A 185 17.86 2.25 10.66
CA LEU A 185 18.52 2.17 9.35
C LEU A 185 19.64 3.21 9.22
N ALA A 186 19.43 4.44 9.68
CA ALA A 186 20.50 5.44 9.71
C ALA A 186 21.68 4.98 10.56
N GLU A 187 21.42 4.41 11.74
CA GLU A 187 22.46 3.85 12.62
C GLU A 187 23.22 2.68 11.97
N ASN A 188 22.51 1.75 11.31
CA ASN A 188 23.14 0.64 10.57
C ASN A 188 24.04 1.13 9.42
N LEU A 189 23.71 2.29 8.84
CA LEU A 189 24.54 2.95 7.83
C LEU A 189 25.69 3.80 8.42
N GLY A 190 25.86 3.80 9.74
CA GLY A 190 26.85 4.63 10.44
C GLY A 190 26.56 6.13 10.38
N LEU A 191 25.29 6.50 10.21
CA LEU A 191 24.82 7.88 10.14
C LEU A 191 24.17 8.33 11.45
N GLU A 192 24.02 9.65 11.60
CA GLU A 192 23.23 10.23 12.71
C GLU A 192 21.77 9.74 12.65
N PRO A 193 21.17 9.25 13.75
CA PRO A 193 19.88 8.56 13.73
C PRO A 193 18.75 9.38 13.08
N ASP A 194 18.74 10.69 13.31
CA ASP A 194 17.67 11.56 12.84
C ASP A 194 17.92 12.14 11.44
N ILE A 195 19.05 11.82 10.79
CA ILE A 195 19.41 12.40 9.48
C ILE A 195 18.35 12.11 8.41
N ILE A 196 17.76 10.90 8.44
CA ILE A 196 16.74 10.47 7.49
C ILE A 196 15.38 11.03 7.91
N THR A 197 15.00 10.85 9.18
CA THR A 197 13.68 11.28 9.70
C THR A 197 13.46 12.79 9.60
N ASN A 198 14.53 13.60 9.66
CA ASN A 198 14.46 15.04 9.47
C ASN A 198 13.84 15.46 8.12
N ASN A 199 14.00 14.64 7.06
CA ASN A 199 13.39 14.91 5.75
C ASN A 199 11.88 14.65 5.72
N PHE A 200 11.37 13.91 6.71
CA PHE A 200 9.97 13.53 6.85
C PHE A 200 9.29 14.25 8.03
N LYS A 201 9.94 15.28 8.59
CA LYS A 201 9.32 16.17 9.59
C LYS A 201 8.23 17.00 8.91
N ILE A 202 7.00 16.53 9.10
CA ILE A 202 5.73 17.14 8.68
C ILE A 202 5.34 18.28 9.61
#